data_AF-A0A968YW61-F1
#
_entry.id   AF-A0A968YW61-F1
#
_cell.length_a   1.000
_cell.length_b   1.000
_cell.length_c   1.000
_cell.angle_alpha   90.00
_cell.angle_beta   90.00
_cell.angle_gamma   90.00
#
_symmetry.space_group_name_H-M   'P 1'
#
loop_
_entity.id
_entity.type
_entity.pdbx_description
1 polymer ?
#
loop_
_entity_poly.entity_id
_entity_poly.type
_entity_poly.pdbx_seq_one_letter_code
_entity_poly.pdbx_strand_id
1 'polypeptide(L)'
;MMGGLVREPSPEEQELQKKKTELAELESCLADRELEWATFQAELHAFEHRHRQMVEIRQRELHQIKTQIEEYSAYLASAHQFETTGELKQVYRQLAKSIHPDYAADPEERIQREKLMAQVNQAYERGDIEQLKALLQDWSNCPESVQGSDLGAELMRTLRKIAQNKQRLATIEQQMQDLEQKTIFQLQLKAKRFQQMGIDLLVEQARELDKQIRAAQQHLDAVKNASGVGQ
;
A
#
# COMPACT_ATOMS: atom_id res chain seq x y z
N MET A 1 -64.16 37.12 -3.25
CA MET A 1 -63.58 35.90 -3.83
C MET A 1 -62.52 36.32 -4.83
N MET A 2 -61.24 36.09 -4.52
CA MET A 2 -60.14 36.21 -5.49
C MET A 2 -59.53 34.81 -5.56
N GLY A 3 -59.90 34.06 -6.59
CA GLY A 3 -59.32 32.76 -6.88
C GLY A 3 -57.87 32.97 -7.29
N GLY A 4 -56.94 32.60 -6.40
CA GLY A 4 -55.53 32.50 -6.74
C GLY A 4 -55.37 31.42 -7.80
N LEU A 5 -55.12 31.83 -9.04
CA LEU A 5 -54.69 30.94 -10.11
C LEU A 5 -53.36 30.32 -9.68
N VAL A 6 -53.41 29.07 -9.21
CA VAL A 6 -52.22 28.25 -9.00
C VAL A 6 -51.63 28.02 -10.39
N ARG A 7 -50.51 28.70 -10.71
CA ARG A 7 -49.74 28.42 -11.91
C ARG A 7 -49.21 27.00 -11.78
N GLU A 8 -49.70 26.08 -12.62
CA GLU A 8 -49.12 24.74 -12.70
C GLU A 8 -47.68 24.86 -13.21
N PRO A 9 -46.70 24.21 -12.54
CA PRO A 9 -45.32 24.29 -12.96
C PRO A 9 -45.15 23.63 -14.32
N SER A 10 -44.32 24.23 -15.18
CA SER A 10 -44.04 23.69 -16.50
C SER A 10 -43.42 22.27 -16.40
N PRO A 11 -43.51 21.44 -17.45
CA PRO A 11 -42.87 20.12 -17.44
C PRO A 11 -41.36 20.18 -17.12
N GLU A 12 -40.69 21.23 -17.59
CA GLU A 12 -39.28 21.49 -17.31
C GLU A 12 -39.03 21.90 -15.85
N GLU A 13 -39.92 22.68 -15.23
CA GLU A 13 -39.85 23.08 -13.82
C GLU A 13 -40.04 21.85 -12.92
N GLN A 14 -40.96 20.96 -13.30
CA GLN A 14 -41.19 19.68 -12.61
C GLN A 14 -39.99 18.74 -12.72
N GLU A 15 -39.40 18.61 -13.90
CA GLU A 15 -38.22 17.77 -14.10
C GLU A 15 -37.00 18.31 -13.32
N LEU A 16 -36.78 19.63 -13.35
CA LEU A 16 -35.74 20.27 -12.54
C LEU A 16 -35.94 19.98 -11.06
N GLN A 17 -37.16 20.10 -10.54
CA GLN A 17 -37.44 19.83 -9.13
C GLN A 17 -37.17 18.36 -8.77
N LYS A 18 -37.55 17.41 -9.63
CA LYS A 18 -37.22 15.98 -9.44
C LYS A 18 -35.72 15.76 -9.39
N LYS A 19 -34.96 16.37 -10.30
CA LYS A 19 -33.50 16.24 -10.34
C LYS A 19 -32.81 16.91 -9.16
N LYS A 20 -33.34 18.01 -8.63
CA LYS A 20 -32.84 18.61 -7.39
C LYS A 20 -33.03 17.70 -6.19
N THR A 21 -34.18 17.03 -6.08
CA THR A 21 -34.41 16.03 -5.03
C THR A 21 -33.46 14.83 -5.17
N GLU A 22 -33.32 14.28 -6.38
CA GLU A 22 -32.35 13.19 -6.67
C GLU A 22 -30.93 13.61 -6.29
N LEU A 23 -30.52 14.83 -6.62
CA LEU A 23 -29.21 15.36 -6.28
C LEU A 23 -29.02 15.46 -4.77
N ALA A 24 -30.00 15.97 -4.03
CA ALA A 24 -29.91 16.12 -2.58
C ALA A 24 -29.80 14.75 -1.86
N GLU A 25 -30.56 13.75 -2.31
CA GLU A 25 -30.46 12.38 -1.80
C GLU A 25 -29.08 11.76 -2.08
N LEU A 26 -28.55 11.98 -3.28
CA LEU A 26 -27.20 11.52 -3.65
C LEU A 26 -26.11 12.23 -2.87
N GLU A 27 -26.23 13.54 -2.63
CA GLU A 27 -25.28 14.31 -1.82
C GLU A 27 -25.26 13.81 -0.37
N SER A 28 -26.43 13.51 0.21
CA SER A 28 -26.50 12.88 1.54
C SER A 28 -25.83 11.51 1.57
N CYS A 29 -26.16 10.64 0.61
CA CYS A 29 -25.57 9.30 0.52
C CYS A 29 -24.04 9.36 0.31
N LEU A 30 -23.57 10.30 -0.51
CA LEU A 30 -22.14 10.53 -0.72
C LEU A 30 -21.45 11.00 0.56
N ALA A 31 -22.06 11.93 1.30
CA ALA A 31 -21.51 12.40 2.57
C ALA A 31 -21.38 11.27 3.61
N ASP A 32 -22.42 10.44 3.74
CA ASP A 32 -22.41 9.28 4.64
C ASP A 32 -21.30 8.31 4.24
N ARG A 33 -21.17 8.00 2.95
CA ARG A 33 -20.15 7.08 2.45
C ARG A 33 -18.72 7.64 2.58
N GLU A 34 -18.53 8.93 2.37
CA GLU A 34 -17.23 9.58 2.57
C GLU A 34 -16.81 9.55 4.05
N LEU A 35 -17.77 9.72 4.98
CA LEU A 35 -17.52 9.59 6.41
C LEU A 35 -17.17 8.16 6.81
N GLU A 36 -17.92 7.17 6.32
CA GLU A 36 -17.62 5.75 6.51
C GLU A 36 -16.19 5.44 6.03
N TRP A 37 -15.86 5.87 4.82
CA TRP A 37 -14.55 5.67 4.21
C TRP A 37 -13.42 6.31 5.03
N ALA A 38 -13.58 7.57 5.44
CA ALA A 38 -12.57 8.26 6.24
C ALA A 38 -12.35 7.58 7.60
N THR A 39 -13.43 7.14 8.24
CA THR A 39 -13.37 6.41 9.52
C THR A 39 -12.64 5.08 9.34
N PHE A 40 -12.99 4.34 8.30
CA PHE A 40 -12.37 3.07 7.96
C PHE A 40 -10.86 3.22 7.71
N GLN A 41 -10.46 4.21 6.92
CA GLN A 41 -9.05 4.51 6.67
C GLN A 41 -8.29 4.85 7.95
N ALA A 42 -8.88 5.68 8.82
CA ALA A 42 -8.27 6.05 10.09
C ALA A 42 -8.07 4.83 11.01
N GLU A 43 -9.08 3.96 11.12
CA GLU A 43 -8.98 2.72 11.90
C GLU A 43 -7.92 1.78 11.35
N LEU A 44 -7.86 1.61 10.03
CA LEU A 44 -6.88 0.75 9.38
C LEU A 44 -5.45 1.30 9.59
N HIS A 45 -5.24 2.60 9.42
CA HIS A 45 -3.94 3.23 9.68
C HIS A 45 -3.52 3.11 11.15
N ALA A 46 -4.44 3.27 12.10
CA ALA A 46 -4.16 3.05 13.51
C ALA A 46 -3.78 1.59 13.81
N PHE A 47 -4.43 0.64 13.14
CA PHE A 47 -4.09 -0.77 13.24
C PHE A 47 -2.72 -1.09 12.62
N GLU A 48 -2.46 -0.61 11.40
CA GLU A 48 -1.17 -0.72 10.70
C GLU A 48 -0.03 -0.20 11.55
N HIS A 49 -0.20 0.98 12.15
CA HIS A 49 0.81 1.57 13.02
C HIS A 49 1.12 0.65 14.21
N ARG A 50 0.09 0.15 14.90
CA ARG A 50 0.27 -0.78 16.01
C ARG A 50 0.92 -2.10 15.56
N HIS A 51 0.47 -2.68 14.46
CA HIS A 51 1.04 -3.90 13.89
C HIS A 51 2.53 -3.72 13.58
N ARG A 52 2.90 -2.60 12.95
CA ARG A 52 4.30 -2.27 12.67
C ARG A 52 5.14 -2.21 13.94
N GLN A 53 4.66 -1.48 14.96
CA GLN A 53 5.38 -1.28 16.21
C GLN A 53 5.52 -2.58 17.02
N MET A 54 4.47 -3.39 17.04
CA MET A 54 4.40 -4.58 17.89
C MET A 54 4.99 -5.81 17.22
N VAL A 55 4.77 -5.98 15.91
CA VAL A 55 5.06 -7.23 15.20
C VAL A 55 6.19 -7.03 14.17
N GLU A 56 6.06 -6.09 13.23
CA GLU A 56 7.02 -5.99 12.11
C GLU A 56 8.44 -5.61 12.56
N ILE A 57 8.59 -4.75 13.57
CA ILE A 57 9.91 -4.43 14.14
C ILE A 57 10.58 -5.69 14.69
N ARG A 58 9.85 -6.49 15.47
CA ARG A 58 10.35 -7.74 16.05
C ARG A 58 10.65 -8.79 14.99
N GLN A 59 9.82 -8.90 13.97
CA GLN A 59 10.09 -9.81 12.85
C GLN A 59 11.37 -9.44 12.11
N ARG A 60 11.63 -8.14 11.90
CA ARG A 60 12.88 -7.67 11.30
C ARG A 60 14.09 -7.95 12.19
N GLU A 61 13.98 -7.69 13.49
CA GLU A 61 15.04 -8.01 14.46
C GLU A 61 15.35 -9.52 14.46
N LEU A 62 14.31 -10.35 14.55
CA LEU A 62 14.47 -11.80 14.51
C LEU A 62 15.12 -12.27 13.22
N HIS A 63 14.73 -11.70 12.08
CA HIS A 63 15.33 -12.02 10.79
C HIS A 63 16.81 -11.65 10.76
N GLN A 64 17.17 -10.45 11.23
CA GLN A 64 18.57 -10.01 11.31
C GLN A 64 19.42 -10.95 12.16
N ILE A 65 18.93 -11.36 13.34
CA ILE A 65 19.66 -12.29 14.21
C ILE A 65 19.82 -13.66 13.53
N LYS A 66 18.78 -14.16 12.87
CA LYS A 66 18.84 -15.43 12.13
C LYS A 66 19.86 -15.38 11.00
N THR A 67 19.89 -14.30 10.21
CA THR A 67 20.90 -14.11 9.17
C THR A 67 22.31 -14.07 9.77
N GLN A 68 22.52 -13.39 10.90
CA GLN A 68 23.82 -13.40 11.58
C GLN A 68 24.22 -14.81 12.01
N ILE A 69 23.31 -15.61 12.56
CA ILE A 69 23.59 -17.01 12.91
C ILE A 69 24.03 -17.80 11.66
N GLU A 70 23.31 -17.67 10.55
CA GLU A 70 23.65 -18.31 9.28
C GLU A 70 25.04 -17.90 8.78
N GLU A 71 25.37 -16.61 8.83
CA GLU A 71 26.69 -16.09 8.46
C GLU A 71 27.81 -16.65 9.36
N TYR A 72 27.64 -16.61 10.68
CA TYR A 72 28.64 -17.13 11.62
C TYR A 72 28.81 -18.65 11.51
N SER A 73 27.72 -19.38 11.34
CA SER A 73 27.77 -20.84 11.15
C SER A 73 28.44 -21.23 9.83
N ALA A 74 28.17 -20.50 8.74
CA ALA A 74 28.86 -20.69 7.46
C ALA A 74 30.36 -20.36 7.57
N TYR A 75 30.70 -19.26 8.27
CA TYR A 75 32.09 -18.92 8.57
C TYR A 75 32.80 -20.05 9.33
N LEU A 76 32.20 -20.56 10.42
CA LEU A 76 32.74 -21.69 11.19
C LEU A 76 32.91 -22.96 10.36
N ALA A 77 31.95 -23.29 9.51
CA ALA A 77 32.02 -24.45 8.61
C ALA A 77 33.17 -24.32 7.61
N SER A 78 33.37 -23.12 7.05
CA SER A 78 34.53 -22.84 6.18
C SER A 78 35.85 -22.90 6.96
N ALA A 79 35.92 -22.33 8.17
CA ALA A 79 37.10 -22.33 9.01
C ALA A 79 37.54 -23.75 9.43
N HIS A 80 36.59 -24.64 9.74
CA HIS A 80 36.86 -26.06 10.04
C HIS A 80 37.35 -26.86 8.82
N GLN A 81 36.98 -26.49 7.59
CA GLN A 81 37.54 -27.09 6.37
C GLN A 81 39.02 -26.71 6.16
N PHE A 82 39.49 -25.61 6.75
CA PHE A 82 40.89 -25.14 6.69
C PHE A 82 41.78 -25.63 7.84
N GLU A 83 41.24 -26.39 8.81
CA GLU A 83 42.05 -27.06 9.85
C GLU A 83 42.55 -28.44 9.41
N THR A 84 42.14 -28.96 8.24
CA THR A 84 42.59 -30.27 7.72
C THR A 84 43.61 -30.25 6.58
N THR A 85 44.21 -29.12 6.21
CA THR A 85 45.28 -29.08 5.19
C THR A 85 46.35 -28.05 5.53
N GLY A 86 47.44 -28.54 6.14
CA GLY A 86 48.54 -27.76 6.72
C GLY A 86 49.43 -26.95 5.77
N GLU A 87 49.12 -26.83 4.48
CA GLU A 87 50.02 -26.19 3.51
C GLU A 87 49.39 -25.07 2.66
N LEU A 88 48.08 -24.79 2.78
CA LEU A 88 47.40 -23.78 1.95
C LEU A 88 47.28 -22.36 2.57
N LYS A 89 47.75 -22.16 3.81
CA LYS A 89 47.59 -20.89 4.57
C LYS A 89 48.54 -19.75 4.17
N GLN A 90 49.58 -20.00 3.37
CA GLN A 90 50.51 -18.96 2.91
C GLN A 90 50.07 -18.26 1.61
N VAL A 91 49.42 -18.97 0.70
CA VAL A 91 49.04 -18.43 -0.63
C VAL A 91 47.74 -17.62 -0.57
N TYR A 92 46.78 -17.98 0.30
CA TYR A 92 45.49 -17.29 0.41
C TYR A 92 45.59 -15.88 1.04
N ARG A 93 46.57 -15.63 1.91
CA ARG A 93 46.74 -14.34 2.60
C ARG A 93 47.22 -13.20 1.67
N GLN A 94 47.81 -13.54 0.53
CA GLN A 94 48.20 -12.58 -0.51
C GLN A 94 47.08 -12.31 -1.52
N LEU A 95 46.17 -13.28 -1.76
CA LEU A 95 45.06 -13.13 -2.72
C LEU A 95 43.81 -12.45 -2.13
N ALA A 96 43.61 -12.52 -0.80
CA ALA A 96 42.48 -11.87 -0.13
C ALA A 96 42.63 -10.34 0.03
N LYS A 97 43.83 -9.78 -0.23
CA LYS A 97 44.05 -8.32 -0.26
C LYS A 97 43.75 -7.69 -1.64
N SER A 98 43.55 -8.48 -2.69
CA SER A 98 43.33 -8.00 -4.06
C SER A 98 41.90 -8.15 -4.58
N ILE A 99 40.97 -8.66 -3.77
CA ILE A 99 39.57 -8.91 -4.19
C ILE A 99 38.60 -8.54 -3.05
N HIS A 100 38.85 -7.42 -2.36
CA HIS A 100 37.84 -6.82 -1.48
C HIS A 100 36.96 -5.87 -2.31
N PRO A 101 35.61 -5.96 -2.23
CA PRO A 101 34.70 -5.13 -3.02
C PRO A 101 34.72 -3.62 -2.72
N ASP A 102 35.55 -3.16 -1.79
CA ASP A 102 35.80 -1.72 -1.54
C ASP A 102 36.93 -1.13 -2.40
N TYR A 103 37.40 -1.85 -3.42
CA TYR A 103 38.16 -1.29 -4.55
C TYR A 103 37.53 -1.70 -5.90
N ALA A 104 36.25 -1.38 -6.10
CA ALA A 104 35.61 -1.47 -7.41
C ALA A 104 36.05 -0.30 -8.30
N ALA A 105 36.48 -0.61 -9.53
CA ALA A 105 37.09 0.36 -10.43
C ALA A 105 36.21 0.82 -11.61
N ASP A 106 34.97 0.37 -11.77
CA ASP A 106 34.21 0.77 -12.97
C ASP A 106 32.72 1.11 -12.76
N PRO A 107 32.34 2.40 -12.90
CA PRO A 107 30.95 2.85 -12.98
C PRO A 107 30.20 2.37 -14.23
N GLU A 108 30.87 1.88 -15.29
CA GLU A 108 30.21 1.53 -16.55
C GLU A 108 29.43 0.19 -16.54
N GLU A 109 29.84 -0.81 -15.74
CA GLU A 109 29.20 -2.14 -15.72
C GLU A 109 27.82 -2.15 -15.04
N ARG A 110 27.54 -1.12 -14.23
CA ARG A 110 26.23 -0.87 -13.61
C ARG A 110 25.28 -0.17 -14.59
N ILE A 111 25.82 0.75 -15.40
CA ILE A 111 25.11 1.47 -16.47
C ILE A 111 24.75 0.53 -17.63
N GLN A 112 25.60 -0.44 -17.96
CA GLN A 112 25.35 -1.41 -19.04
C GLN A 112 24.23 -2.40 -18.71
N ARG A 113 24.06 -2.78 -17.44
CA ARG A 113 22.96 -3.66 -16.98
C ARG A 113 21.63 -2.93 -16.81
N GLU A 114 21.65 -1.65 -16.43
CA GLU A 114 20.44 -0.81 -16.42
C GLU A 114 19.95 -0.49 -17.85
N LYS A 115 20.86 -0.33 -18.83
CA LYS A 115 20.51 -0.02 -20.23
C LYS A 115 19.92 -1.21 -21.00
N LEU A 116 20.28 -2.44 -20.63
CA LEU A 116 19.69 -3.67 -21.20
C LEU A 116 18.26 -3.93 -20.71
N MET A 117 17.92 -3.41 -19.53
CA MET A 117 16.61 -3.60 -18.91
C MET A 117 15.59 -2.55 -19.39
N ALA A 118 16.05 -1.37 -19.82
CA ALA A 118 15.22 -0.31 -20.39
C ALA A 118 14.76 -0.58 -21.85
N GLN A 119 15.50 -1.37 -22.63
CA GLN A 119 15.15 -1.72 -24.02
C GLN A 119 14.10 -2.84 -24.12
N VAL A 120 13.91 -3.63 -23.06
CA VAL A 120 12.86 -4.64 -22.95
C VAL A 120 11.50 -3.99 -22.67
N ASN A 121 11.47 -2.86 -21.96
CA ASN A 121 10.24 -2.19 -21.53
C ASN A 121 9.59 -1.31 -22.62
N GLN A 122 10.31 -0.95 -23.68
CA GLN A 122 9.81 -0.08 -24.76
C GLN A 122 8.98 -0.79 -25.84
N ALA A 123 8.92 -2.12 -25.83
CA ALA A 123 8.19 -2.91 -26.84
C ALA A 123 6.69 -3.12 -26.51
N TYR A 124 6.21 -2.72 -25.33
CA TYR A 124 4.89 -3.07 -24.80
C TYR A 124 3.84 -1.93 -24.82
N GLU A 125 4.25 -0.69 -25.04
CA GLU A 125 3.40 0.53 -24.89
C GLU A 125 2.45 0.83 -26.07
N ARG A 126 2.21 -0.12 -26.99
CA ARG A 126 1.53 0.13 -28.27
C ARG A 126 0.01 -0.19 -28.30
N GLY A 127 -0.67 -0.28 -27.16
CA GLY A 127 -2.04 -0.82 -27.04
C GLY A 127 -3.12 0.18 -26.64
N ASP A 128 -3.68 0.89 -27.63
CA ASP A 128 -4.60 2.03 -27.55
C ASP A 128 -6.07 1.67 -27.20
N ILE A 129 -6.53 2.04 -25.99
CA ILE A 129 -7.94 2.06 -25.53
C ILE A 129 -8.27 3.33 -24.69
N GLU A 130 -7.25 4.11 -24.32
CA GLU A 130 -7.37 5.34 -23.51
C GLU A 130 -7.95 6.53 -24.29
N GLN A 131 -7.75 6.60 -25.61
CA GLN A 131 -8.26 7.69 -26.46
C GLN A 131 -9.80 7.71 -26.54
N LEU A 132 -10.43 6.54 -26.40
CA LEU A 132 -11.89 6.38 -26.37
C LEU A 132 -12.51 6.72 -25.01
N LYS A 133 -11.75 6.63 -23.91
CA LYS A 133 -12.17 7.09 -22.57
C LYS A 133 -11.94 8.58 -22.37
N ALA A 134 -10.90 9.14 -23.00
CA ALA A 134 -10.59 10.57 -22.98
C ALA A 134 -11.72 11.43 -23.60
N LEU A 135 -12.34 10.98 -24.70
CA LEU A 135 -13.45 11.69 -25.36
C LEU A 135 -14.75 11.76 -24.52
N LEU A 136 -14.95 10.82 -23.59
CA LEU A 136 -16.06 10.84 -22.62
C LEU A 136 -15.72 11.67 -21.36
N GLN A 137 -14.44 11.77 -21.01
CA GLN A 137 -13.92 12.63 -19.93
C GLN A 137 -13.84 14.12 -20.34
N ASP A 138 -13.54 14.44 -21.61
CA ASP A 138 -13.40 15.82 -22.08
C ASP A 138 -14.72 16.61 -22.09
N TRP A 139 -15.87 15.93 -22.26
CA TRP A 139 -17.19 16.56 -22.08
C TRP A 139 -17.56 16.80 -20.60
N SER A 140 -16.87 16.13 -19.69
CA SER A 140 -17.09 16.22 -18.24
C SER A 140 -16.31 17.37 -17.59
N ASN A 141 -15.36 17.97 -18.32
CA ASN A 141 -14.37 18.93 -17.82
C ASN A 141 -14.43 20.33 -18.49
N CYS A 142 -15.60 20.82 -18.92
CA CYS A 142 -15.76 22.24 -19.26
C CYS A 142 -16.22 23.08 -18.06
N PRO A 143 -15.40 24.05 -17.58
CA PRO A 143 -15.88 25.11 -16.72
C PRO A 143 -16.74 26.07 -17.55
N GLU A 144 -17.92 26.39 -17.00
CA GLU A 144 -18.54 27.70 -17.19
C GLU A 144 -18.87 28.15 -18.64
N SER A 145 -19.80 27.46 -19.31
CA SER A 145 -20.42 28.05 -20.51
C SER A 145 -21.90 27.68 -20.68
N VAL A 146 -22.67 27.83 -19.61
CA VAL A 146 -24.06 28.23 -19.78
C VAL A 146 -24.25 29.50 -18.97
N GLN A 147 -23.91 30.65 -19.57
CA GLN A 147 -24.40 31.93 -19.07
C GLN A 147 -25.84 32.05 -19.52
N GLY A 148 -26.73 31.82 -18.56
CA GLY A 148 -28.16 31.89 -18.75
C GLY A 148 -28.85 31.57 -17.43
N SER A 149 -29.74 32.46 -17.01
CA SER A 149 -30.70 32.24 -15.93
C SER A 149 -31.91 31.42 -16.41
N ASP A 150 -31.74 30.68 -17.51
CA ASP A 150 -32.81 29.88 -18.09
C ASP A 150 -32.89 28.51 -17.40
N LEU A 151 -34.10 27.99 -17.30
CA LEU A 151 -34.46 26.77 -16.58
C LEU A 151 -33.68 25.55 -17.08
N GLY A 152 -33.44 25.47 -18.40
CA GLY A 152 -32.62 24.43 -19.01
C GLY A 152 -31.15 24.48 -18.58
N ALA A 153 -30.59 25.67 -18.32
CA ALA A 153 -29.22 25.80 -17.81
C ALA A 153 -29.09 25.24 -16.39
N GLU A 154 -30.10 25.46 -15.55
CA GLU A 154 -30.12 24.93 -14.18
C GLU A 154 -30.31 23.42 -14.15
N LEU A 155 -31.16 22.87 -15.04
CA LEU A 155 -31.32 21.43 -15.20
C LEU A 155 -30.00 20.76 -15.63
N MET A 156 -29.31 21.33 -16.61
CA MET A 156 -28.01 20.81 -17.07
C MET A 156 -26.94 20.81 -15.97
N ARG A 157 -26.86 21.88 -15.16
CA ARG A 157 -25.95 21.92 -14.00
C ARG A 157 -26.31 20.85 -12.96
N THR A 158 -27.60 20.65 -12.69
CA THR A 158 -28.09 19.65 -11.73
C THR A 158 -27.75 18.22 -12.21
N LEU A 159 -28.01 17.90 -13.49
CA LEU A 159 -27.66 16.61 -14.08
C LEU A 159 -26.15 16.33 -14.04
N ARG A 160 -25.33 17.36 -14.29
CA ARG A 160 -23.86 17.23 -14.21
C ARG A 160 -23.40 16.89 -12.79
N LYS A 161 -23.93 17.57 -11.77
CA LYS A 161 -23.63 17.26 -10.36
C LYS A 161 -24.05 15.85 -9.98
N ILE A 162 -25.24 15.40 -10.43
CA ILE A 162 -25.71 14.02 -10.22
C ILE A 162 -24.70 13.02 -10.80
N ALA A 163 -24.24 13.24 -12.04
CA ALA A 163 -23.26 12.36 -12.68
C ALA A 163 -21.92 12.32 -11.91
N GLN A 164 -21.42 13.49 -11.49
CA GLN A 164 -20.19 13.60 -10.70
C GLN A 164 -20.32 12.88 -9.35
N ASN A 165 -21.42 13.08 -8.62
CA ASN A 165 -21.65 12.42 -7.33
C ASN A 165 -21.78 10.90 -7.48
N LYS A 166 -22.48 10.42 -8.51
CA LYS A 166 -22.55 8.97 -8.82
C LYS A 166 -21.18 8.38 -9.13
N GLN A 167 -20.35 9.07 -9.91
CA GLN A 167 -19.00 8.62 -10.21
C GLN A 167 -18.11 8.62 -8.95
N ARG A 168 -18.24 9.64 -8.10
CA ARG A 168 -17.52 9.71 -6.83
C ARG A 168 -17.91 8.58 -5.88
N LEU A 169 -19.21 8.32 -5.72
CA LEU A 169 -19.73 7.18 -4.96
C LEU A 169 -19.13 5.86 -5.45
N ALA A 170 -19.22 5.58 -6.76
CA ALA A 170 -18.68 4.36 -7.35
C ALA A 170 -17.15 4.22 -7.10
N THR A 171 -16.42 5.33 -7.14
CA THR A 171 -14.98 5.35 -6.84
C THR A 171 -14.71 4.96 -5.39
N ILE A 172 -15.46 5.53 -4.44
CA ILE A 172 -15.29 5.22 -3.01
C ILE A 172 -15.64 3.76 -2.74
N GLU A 173 -16.73 3.25 -3.31
CA GLU A 173 -17.13 1.86 -3.16
C GLU A 173 -16.08 0.89 -3.69
N GLN A 174 -15.49 1.19 -4.86
CA GLN A 174 -14.38 0.38 -5.39
C GLN A 174 -13.15 0.44 -4.47
N GLN A 175 -12.79 1.63 -3.97
CA GLN A 175 -11.66 1.78 -3.05
C GLN A 175 -11.89 1.01 -1.73
N MET A 176 -13.11 0.97 -1.22
CA MET A 176 -13.48 0.16 -0.06
C MET A 176 -13.29 -1.33 -0.34
N GLN A 177 -13.82 -1.83 -1.46
CA GLN A 177 -13.65 -3.24 -1.85
C GLN A 177 -12.17 -3.62 -2.05
N ASP A 178 -11.38 -2.75 -2.68
CA ASP A 178 -9.95 -2.99 -2.90
C ASP A 178 -9.18 -3.06 -1.57
N LEU A 179 -9.53 -2.23 -0.58
CA LEU A 179 -8.94 -2.33 0.76
C LEU A 179 -9.35 -3.60 1.48
N GLU A 180 -10.59 -4.06 1.30
CA GLU A 180 -11.06 -5.30 1.92
C GLU A 180 -10.23 -6.52 1.49
N GLN A 181 -9.71 -6.51 0.27
CA GLN A 181 -8.86 -7.60 -0.23
C GLN A 181 -7.41 -7.53 0.30
N LYS A 182 -7.00 -6.43 0.93
CA LYS A 182 -5.63 -6.31 1.44
C LYS A 182 -5.44 -7.18 2.67
N THR A 183 -4.29 -7.84 2.72
CA THR A 183 -3.88 -8.75 3.82
C THR A 183 -3.92 -8.07 5.18
N ILE A 184 -3.50 -6.81 5.26
CA ILE A 184 -3.49 -6.03 6.50
C ILE A 184 -4.90 -5.77 7.04
N PHE A 185 -5.88 -5.57 6.16
CA PHE A 185 -7.27 -5.41 6.56
C PHE A 185 -7.86 -6.73 7.06
N GLN A 186 -7.58 -7.85 6.39
CA GLN A 186 -7.97 -9.18 6.87
C GLN A 186 -7.37 -9.49 8.24
N LEU A 187 -6.14 -9.06 8.50
CA LEU A 187 -5.52 -9.15 9.82
C LEU A 187 -6.23 -8.28 10.86
N GLN A 188 -6.64 -7.06 10.51
CA GLN A 188 -7.43 -6.19 11.39
C GLN A 188 -8.78 -6.83 11.74
N LEU A 189 -9.49 -7.39 10.77
CA LEU A 189 -10.75 -8.11 11.01
C LEU A 189 -10.55 -9.29 11.96
N LYS A 190 -9.48 -10.06 11.75
CA LYS A 190 -9.11 -11.16 12.66
C LYS A 190 -8.83 -10.61 14.06
N ALA A 191 -8.02 -9.56 14.20
CA ALA A 191 -7.72 -8.95 15.50
C ALA A 191 -8.98 -8.46 16.22
N LYS A 192 -9.93 -7.82 15.51
CA LYS A 192 -11.23 -7.40 16.07
C LYS A 192 -12.03 -8.59 16.62
N ARG A 193 -12.05 -9.74 15.94
CA ARG A 193 -12.72 -10.97 16.43
C ARG A 193 -12.07 -11.51 17.72
N PHE A 194 -10.74 -11.52 17.81
CA PHE A 194 -10.04 -11.92 19.04
C PHE A 194 -10.28 -10.94 20.18
N GLN A 195 -10.36 -9.65 19.88
CA GLN A 195 -10.65 -8.62 20.87
C GLN A 195 -12.03 -8.80 21.51
N GLN A 196 -13.03 -9.25 20.74
CA GLN A 196 -14.35 -9.62 21.28
C GLN A 196 -14.30 -10.78 22.27
N MET A 197 -13.27 -11.63 22.18
CA MET A 197 -12.99 -12.71 23.14
C MET A 197 -12.05 -12.26 24.27
N GLY A 198 -11.72 -10.96 24.35
CA GLY A 198 -10.81 -10.40 25.35
C GLY A 198 -9.32 -10.62 25.05
N ILE A 199 -8.97 -11.07 23.85
CA ILE A 199 -7.60 -11.38 23.45
C ILE A 199 -7.08 -10.28 22.52
N ASP A 200 -5.97 -9.63 22.88
CA ASP A 200 -5.25 -8.75 21.96
C ASP A 200 -4.27 -9.57 21.11
N LEU A 201 -4.65 -9.81 19.86
CA LEU A 201 -3.86 -10.61 18.92
C LEU A 201 -2.45 -10.06 18.70
N LEU A 202 -2.28 -8.73 18.64
CA LEU A 202 -0.98 -8.12 18.38
C LEU A 202 -0.06 -8.26 19.59
N VAL A 203 -0.61 -8.15 20.80
CA VAL A 203 0.13 -8.42 22.06
C VAL A 203 0.61 -9.86 22.10
N GLU A 204 -0.26 -10.84 21.78
CA GLU A 204 0.11 -12.25 21.79
C GLU A 204 1.19 -12.57 20.74
N GLN A 205 1.07 -12.01 19.52
CA GLN A 205 2.10 -12.15 18.50
C GLN A 205 3.42 -11.52 18.92
N ALA A 206 3.40 -10.34 19.54
CA ALA A 206 4.61 -9.69 20.04
C ALA A 206 5.30 -10.52 21.13
N ARG A 207 4.53 -11.09 22.08
CA ARG A 207 5.06 -11.96 23.14
C ARG A 207 5.75 -13.20 22.57
N GLU A 208 5.16 -13.79 21.53
CA GLU A 208 5.75 -14.96 20.88
C GLU A 208 7.04 -14.60 20.12
N LEU A 209 7.04 -13.48 19.41
CA LEU A 209 8.26 -12.98 18.75
C LEU A 209 9.36 -12.64 19.76
N ASP A 210 9.04 -12.04 20.91
CA ASP A 210 10.01 -11.76 21.98
C ASP A 210 10.65 -13.04 22.55
N LYS A 211 9.91 -14.17 22.57
CA LYS A 211 10.49 -15.47 22.93
C LYS A 211 11.44 -15.96 21.86
N GLN A 212 11.05 -15.87 20.58
CA GLN A 212 11.87 -16.30 19.45
C GLN A 212 13.15 -15.47 19.32
N ILE A 213 13.07 -14.14 19.52
CA ILE A 213 14.22 -13.25 19.53
C ILE A 213 15.20 -13.65 20.62
N ARG A 214 14.73 -13.87 21.86
CA ARG A 214 15.60 -14.31 22.97
C ARG A 214 16.27 -15.65 22.68
N ALA A 215 15.53 -16.62 22.15
CA ALA A 215 16.11 -17.90 21.77
C ALA A 215 17.15 -17.77 20.66
N ALA A 216 16.89 -16.92 19.66
CA ALA A 216 17.83 -16.65 18.58
C ALA A 216 19.09 -15.92 19.09
N GLN A 217 18.95 -14.94 19.98
CA GLN A 217 20.09 -14.25 20.60
C GLN A 217 20.97 -15.24 21.38
N GLN A 218 20.38 -16.11 22.20
CA GLN A 218 21.11 -17.15 22.92
C GLN A 218 21.87 -18.10 21.98
N HIS A 219 21.27 -18.45 20.84
CA HIS A 219 21.92 -19.28 19.83
C HIS A 219 23.08 -18.54 19.15
N LEU A 220 22.88 -17.27 18.78
CA LEU A 220 23.93 -16.43 18.20
C LEU A 220 25.12 -16.30 19.15
N ASP A 221 24.88 -16.07 20.45
CA ASP A 221 25.92 -15.95 21.45
C ASP A 221 26.68 -17.28 21.63
N ALA A 222 25.97 -18.42 21.61
CA ALA A 222 26.61 -19.73 21.65
C ALA A 222 27.53 -19.97 20.43
N VAL A 223 27.09 -19.61 19.22
CA VAL A 223 27.88 -19.73 17.99
C VAL A 223 29.09 -18.77 18.01
N LYS A 224 28.92 -17.55 18.51
CA LYS A 224 30.03 -16.58 18.68
C LYS A 224 31.06 -17.05 19.70
N ASN A 225 30.62 -17.63 20.82
CA ASN A 225 31.53 -18.17 21.83
C ASN A 225 32.29 -19.39 21.31
N ALA A 226 31.65 -20.26 20.52
CA ALA A 226 32.29 -21.40 19.88
C ALA A 226 33.35 -21.00 18.83
N SER A 227 33.23 -19.81 18.23
CA SER A 227 34.19 -19.28 17.25
C SER A 227 35.36 -18.52 17.86
N GLY A 228 35.42 -18.37 19.19
CA GLY A 228 36.56 -17.77 19.90
C GLY A 228 36.70 -16.24 19.75
N VAL A 229 35.68 -15.55 19.23
CA VAL A 229 35.70 -14.08 19.00
C VAL A 229 35.32 -13.29 20.28
N GLY A 230 35.19 -13.96 21.42
CA GLY A 230 34.68 -13.40 22.68
C GLY A 230 35.71 -13.11 23.78
N GLN A 231 37.00 -12.96 23.47
CA GLN A 231 38.03 -12.52 24.43
C GLN A 231 38.73 -11.25 23.98
#